data_AF-E9EBN5-F1
#
_entry.id   AF-E9EBN5-F1
#
_cell.length_a   1.000
_cell.length_b   1.000
_cell.length_c   1.000
_cell.angle_alpha   90.00
_cell.angle_beta   90.00
_cell.angle_gamma   90.00
#
_symmetry.space_group_name_H-M   'P 1'
#
loop_
_entity.id
_entity.type
_entity.pdbx_description
1 polymer ?
#
loop_
_entity_poly.entity_id
_entity_poly.type
_entity_poly.pdbx_seq_one_letter_code
_entity_poly.pdbx_strand_id
1 'polypeptide(L)'
;MECHICHRGHDAQKLPFLCAVDARNSLYELRVNGLQALLENESLQGQVNEFYANSSKNSHSDIEQSTAMQRLEEDRTDHILASANKLKEEIQAAREEIRTRKAALARRRSDLASVSNGLAERRVMQQQELDKSTQVARFRWAQRAEATANTRAFLCTQAIRLYGLKRTKKSGSGRYEYQLGRVPIIDLTSMDSVSVGDSSNFDDICNMGRNLYSFLMSAQAHDFNPINVKVPGWGPNGEEVEDESQGNWLGRFSHGGTFYFLGNYEGTDLVRSFKLPSPMKLADKLKKKLIGDAPAPDWEVLDDDAWKIEDLPGTDPSAANARNVADKSPDVKSTPRSGTNGWTKVKHR
;
A
#
# COMPACT_ATOMS: atom_id res chain seq x y z
N MET A 1 -22.59 129.79 15.06
CA MET A 1 -23.00 130.09 16.45
C MET A 1 -22.41 131.44 16.81
N GLU A 2 -23.25 132.39 17.23
CA GLU A 2 -22.78 133.70 17.70
C GLU A 2 -22.14 133.52 19.08
N CYS A 3 -20.95 134.10 19.28
CA CYS A 3 -20.31 134.06 20.60
C CYS A 3 -21.10 134.93 21.58
N HIS A 4 -21.56 134.34 22.69
CA HIS A 4 -22.35 135.02 23.73
C HIS A 4 -21.58 136.12 24.50
N ILE A 5 -20.28 136.31 24.24
CA ILE A 5 -19.44 137.33 24.89
C ILE A 5 -19.09 138.47 23.91
N CYS A 6 -18.76 138.17 22.65
CA CYS A 6 -18.37 139.20 21.67
C CYS A 6 -19.45 139.52 20.62
N HIS A 7 -20.56 138.78 20.59
CA HIS A 7 -21.77 138.99 19.77
C HIS A 7 -21.51 139.19 18.26
N ARG A 8 -20.41 138.67 17.71
CA ARG A 8 -20.12 138.73 16.27
C ARG A 8 -20.42 137.38 15.60
N GLY A 9 -20.92 137.45 14.36
CA GLY A 9 -21.17 136.29 13.51
C GLY A 9 -19.86 135.59 13.12
N HIS A 10 -19.83 134.26 13.25
CA HIS A 10 -18.66 133.42 12.97
C HIS A 10 -18.49 133.17 11.47
N ASP A 11 -17.30 133.43 10.91
CA ASP A 11 -16.94 133.12 9.52
C ASP A 11 -15.74 132.15 9.51
N ALA A 12 -15.97 130.94 9.00
CA ALA A 12 -15.03 129.83 9.06
C ALA A 12 -13.76 130.02 8.19
N GLN A 13 -13.75 130.97 7.25
CA GLN A 13 -12.62 131.15 6.31
C GLN A 13 -11.75 132.37 6.57
N LYS A 14 -12.28 133.45 7.16
CA LYS A 14 -11.51 134.70 7.33
C LYS A 14 -11.08 135.00 8.77
N LEU A 15 -11.86 134.59 9.78
CA LEU A 15 -11.59 134.86 11.20
C LEU A 15 -12.03 133.66 12.06
N PRO A 16 -11.24 132.57 12.10
CA PRO A 16 -11.63 131.36 12.82
C PRO A 16 -11.71 131.55 14.34
N PHE A 17 -11.03 132.56 14.90
CA PHE A 17 -11.08 132.88 16.33
C PHE A 17 -11.26 134.38 16.52
N LEU A 18 -12.38 134.78 17.12
CA LEU A 18 -12.78 136.18 17.27
C LEU A 18 -12.54 136.71 18.69
N CYS A 19 -12.24 135.84 19.67
CA CYS A 19 -11.68 136.17 20.98
C CYS A 19 -10.87 135.00 21.58
N ALA A 20 -10.09 135.26 22.63
CA ALA A 20 -9.29 134.24 23.33
C ALA A 20 -10.14 133.12 23.95
N VAL A 21 -11.40 133.39 24.29
CA VAL A 21 -12.32 132.39 24.86
C VAL A 21 -12.81 131.42 23.78
N ASP A 22 -13.09 131.88 22.57
CA ASP A 22 -13.50 131.02 21.45
C ASP A 22 -12.39 130.05 21.04
N ALA A 23 -11.14 130.55 20.96
CA ALA A 23 -9.97 129.71 20.72
C ALA A 23 -9.78 128.67 21.83
N ARG A 24 -10.00 129.05 23.10
CA ARG A 24 -9.89 128.13 24.24
C ARG A 24 -10.96 127.04 24.20
N ASN A 25 -12.21 127.39 23.90
CA ASN A 25 -13.31 126.42 23.83
C ASN A 25 -13.14 125.46 22.65
N SER A 26 -12.69 125.93 21.48
CA SER A 26 -12.41 125.07 20.33
C SER A 26 -11.27 124.08 20.59
N LEU A 27 -10.26 124.47 21.38
CA LEU A 27 -9.13 123.60 21.74
C LEU A 27 -9.41 122.69 22.95
N TYR A 28 -10.49 122.91 23.70
CA TYR A 28 -10.75 122.17 24.94
C TYR A 28 -11.04 120.69 24.66
N GLU A 29 -11.94 120.41 23.71
CA GLU A 29 -12.26 119.05 23.25
C GLU A 29 -11.00 118.29 22.78
N LEU A 30 -10.16 118.95 21.97
CA LEU A 30 -8.91 118.34 21.49
C LEU A 30 -7.94 118.00 22.63
N ARG A 31 -7.88 118.81 23.69
CA ARG A 31 -7.04 118.52 24.86
C ARG A 31 -7.58 117.36 25.69
N VAL A 32 -8.89 117.29 25.88
CA VAL A 32 -9.53 116.19 26.63
C VAL A 32 -9.30 114.87 25.90
N ASN A 33 -9.50 114.84 24.58
CA ASN A 33 -9.24 113.65 23.77
C ASN A 33 -7.75 113.26 23.78
N GLY A 34 -6.85 114.24 23.75
CA GLY A 34 -5.40 113.99 23.88
C GLY A 34 -5.02 113.36 25.23
N LEU A 35 -5.62 113.81 26.33
CA LEU A 35 -5.39 113.23 27.66
C LEU A 35 -5.93 111.80 27.76
N GLN A 36 -7.12 111.54 27.21
CA GLN A 36 -7.69 110.19 27.21
C GLN A 36 -6.79 109.20 26.46
N ALA A 37 -6.31 109.57 25.27
CA ALA A 37 -5.40 108.73 24.50
C ALA A 37 -4.07 108.44 25.24
N LEU A 38 -3.55 109.40 26.00
CA LEU A 38 -2.34 109.20 26.80
C LEU A 38 -2.57 108.23 27.96
N LEU A 39 -3.70 108.32 28.66
CA LEU A 39 -4.05 107.40 29.75
C LEU A 39 -4.28 105.97 29.24
N GLU A 40 -4.93 105.81 28.08
CA GLU A 40 -5.09 104.50 27.45
C GLU A 40 -3.73 103.90 27.03
N ASN A 41 -2.81 104.72 26.52
CA ASN A 41 -1.47 104.27 26.16
C ASN A 41 -0.68 103.80 27.40
N GLU A 42 -0.74 104.55 28.51
CA GLU A 42 -0.10 104.16 29.77
C GLU A 42 -0.67 102.84 30.32
N SER A 43 -1.99 102.67 30.27
CA SER A 43 -2.66 101.42 30.68
C SER A 43 -2.22 100.23 29.84
N LEU A 44 -2.19 100.38 28.50
CA LEU A 44 -1.74 99.32 27.59
C LEU A 44 -0.25 98.99 27.78
N GLN A 45 0.59 99.99 28.01
CA GLN A 45 2.00 99.77 28.35
C GLN A 45 2.15 98.99 29.66
N GLY A 46 1.32 99.28 30.67
CA GLY A 46 1.27 98.51 31.91
C GLY A 46 0.95 97.04 31.68
N GLN A 47 -0.10 96.75 30.90
CA GLN A 47 -0.49 95.37 30.58
C GLN A 47 0.61 94.61 29.83
N VAL A 48 1.23 95.25 28.83
CA VAL A 48 2.34 94.64 28.07
C VAL A 48 3.51 94.32 29.00
N ASN A 49 3.90 95.25 29.87
CA ASN A 49 4.99 95.05 30.81
C ASN A 49 4.70 93.91 31.81
N GLU A 50 3.45 93.78 32.27
CA GLU A 50 3.03 92.67 33.15
C GLU A 50 3.10 91.30 32.46
N PHE A 51 2.65 91.21 31.19
CA PHE A 51 2.78 89.98 30.38
C PHE A 51 4.25 89.57 30.17
N TYR A 52 5.14 90.52 29.94
CA TYR A 52 6.58 90.24 29.82
C TYR A 52 7.20 89.80 31.15
N ALA A 53 6.83 90.44 32.27
CA ALA A 53 7.34 90.09 33.59
C ALA A 53 6.91 88.67 34.04
N ASN A 54 5.68 88.27 33.71
CA ASN A 54 5.17 86.93 34.01
C ASN A 54 5.74 85.85 33.06
N SER A 55 5.97 86.16 31.78
CA SER A 55 6.61 85.24 30.84
C SER A 55 8.08 84.96 31.20
N SER A 56 8.79 85.93 31.78
CA SER A 56 10.23 85.80 32.09
C SER A 56 10.56 84.79 33.19
N LYS A 57 9.61 84.39 34.04
CA LYS A 57 9.87 83.50 35.19
C LYS A 57 9.69 82.00 34.87
N ASN A 58 8.92 81.67 33.83
CA ASN A 58 8.62 80.27 33.45
C ASN A 58 9.11 79.90 32.03
N SER A 59 9.53 80.85 31.19
CA SER A 59 9.76 80.58 29.76
C SER A 59 10.95 79.66 29.46
N HIS A 60 12.10 79.80 30.14
CA HIS A 60 13.31 79.07 29.73
C HIS A 60 13.20 77.56 29.95
N SER A 61 12.75 77.14 31.15
CA SER A 61 12.59 75.73 31.50
C SER A 61 11.49 75.05 30.68
N ASP A 62 10.37 75.73 30.43
CA ASP A 62 9.26 75.16 29.65
C ASP A 62 9.60 75.04 28.16
N ILE A 63 10.38 75.98 27.61
CA ILE A 63 10.89 75.91 26.24
C ILE A 63 11.91 74.78 26.10
N GLU A 64 12.84 74.63 27.04
CA GLU A 64 13.81 73.54 27.05
C GLU A 64 13.13 72.17 27.18
N GLN A 65 12.12 72.05 28.04
CA GLN A 65 11.36 70.80 28.19
C GLN A 65 10.52 70.47 26.94
N SER A 66 9.89 71.48 26.33
CA SER A 66 9.11 71.32 25.09
C SER A 66 9.99 70.90 23.91
N THR A 67 11.15 71.53 23.75
CA THR A 67 12.11 71.17 22.70
C THR A 67 12.73 69.79 22.92
N ALA A 68 12.99 69.39 24.17
CA ALA A 68 13.43 68.04 24.49
C ALA A 68 12.35 66.99 24.17
N MET A 69 11.08 67.26 24.48
CA MET A 69 9.96 66.39 24.14
C MET A 69 9.76 66.28 22.62
N GLN A 70 9.88 67.40 21.89
CA GLN A 70 9.81 67.40 20.43
C GLN A 70 10.89 66.50 19.80
N ARG A 71 12.14 66.58 20.28
CA ARG A 71 13.23 65.72 19.78
C ARG A 71 12.94 64.24 20.01
N LEU A 72 12.38 63.88 21.17
CA LEU A 72 12.01 62.49 21.45
C LEU A 72 10.91 61.96 20.52
N GLU A 73 9.93 62.81 20.19
CA GLU A 73 8.89 62.44 19.23
C GLU A 73 9.44 62.39 17.79
N GLU A 74 10.35 63.29 17.42
CA GLU A 74 11.08 63.24 16.15
C GLU A 74 11.88 61.93 16.04
N ASP A 75 12.69 61.59 17.04
CA ASP A 75 13.43 60.32 17.12
C ASP A 75 12.50 59.10 17.02
N ARG A 76 11.33 59.16 17.67
CA ARG A 76 10.32 58.11 17.59
C ARG A 76 9.74 58.00 16.19
N THR A 77 9.44 59.11 15.52
CA THR A 77 8.95 59.11 14.14
C THR A 77 10.02 58.58 13.18
N ASP A 78 11.28 58.94 13.36
CA ASP A 78 12.41 58.44 12.58
C ASP A 78 12.58 56.94 12.77
N HIS A 79 12.45 56.44 14.00
CA HIS A 79 12.48 55.01 14.29
C HIS A 79 11.33 54.26 13.59
N ILE A 80 10.11 54.81 13.63
CA ILE A 80 8.95 54.23 12.95
C ILE A 80 9.16 54.22 11.44
N LEU A 81 9.65 55.32 10.85
CA LEU A 81 9.95 55.41 9.42
C LEU A 81 11.05 54.43 9.00
N ALA A 82 12.11 54.29 9.79
CA ALA A 82 13.17 53.33 9.55
C ALA A 82 12.65 51.88 9.58
N SER A 83 11.82 51.54 10.57
CA SER A 83 11.21 50.21 10.65
C SER A 83 10.23 49.94 9.49
N ALA A 84 9.46 50.94 9.06
CA ALA A 84 8.57 50.84 7.92
C ALA A 84 9.34 50.67 6.60
N ASN A 85 10.46 51.38 6.43
CA ASN A 85 11.33 51.21 5.26
C ASN A 85 11.97 49.83 5.23
N LYS A 86 12.48 49.37 6.37
CA LYS A 86 13.00 48.00 6.52
C LYS A 86 11.94 46.95 6.16
N LEU A 87 10.71 47.09 6.64
CA LEU A 87 9.61 46.18 6.31
C LEU A 87 9.27 46.20 4.82
N LYS A 88 9.30 47.37 4.17
CA LYS A 88 9.10 47.48 2.72
C LYS A 88 10.19 46.74 1.95
N GLU A 89 11.45 46.86 2.36
CA GLU A 89 12.58 46.13 1.77
C GLU A 89 12.41 44.61 1.95
N GLU A 90 12.06 44.15 3.15
CA GLU A 90 11.80 42.74 3.43
C GLU A 90 10.65 42.19 2.57
N ILE A 91 9.55 42.95 2.42
CA ILE A 91 8.43 42.56 1.55
C ILE A 91 8.86 42.49 0.08
N GLN A 92 9.68 43.44 -0.38
CA GLN A 92 10.21 43.41 -1.75
C GLN A 92 11.13 42.22 -1.99
N ALA A 93 12.03 41.93 -1.06
CA ALA A 93 12.92 40.77 -1.11
C ALA A 93 12.13 39.45 -1.12
N ALA A 94 11.14 39.30 -0.23
CA ALA A 94 10.27 38.12 -0.19
C ALA A 94 9.46 37.96 -1.50
N ARG A 95 8.98 39.08 -2.08
CA ARG A 95 8.28 39.04 -3.38
C ARG A 95 9.20 38.63 -4.53
N GLU A 96 10.46 39.07 -4.53
CA GLU A 96 11.45 38.62 -5.51
C GLU A 96 11.75 37.13 -5.33
N GLU A 97 11.95 36.68 -4.10
CA GLU A 97 12.18 35.26 -3.80
C GLU A 97 11.00 34.38 -4.24
N ILE A 98 9.76 34.80 -4.00
CA ILE A 98 8.58 34.09 -4.48
C ILE A 98 8.58 34.03 -6.02
N ARG A 99 8.93 35.13 -6.69
CA ARG A 99 8.99 35.18 -8.17
C ARG A 99 10.06 34.23 -8.71
N THR A 100 11.25 34.21 -8.13
CA THR A 100 12.33 33.30 -8.55
C THR A 100 11.96 31.84 -8.31
N ARG A 101 11.40 31.50 -7.14
CA ARG A 101 10.91 30.14 -6.83
C ARG A 101 9.80 29.70 -7.79
N LYS A 102 8.84 30.57 -8.12
CA LYS A 102 7.80 30.28 -9.11
C LYS A 102 8.37 30.02 -10.49
N ALA A 103 9.33 30.83 -10.93
CA ALA A 103 10.01 30.64 -12.21
C ALA A 103 10.80 29.31 -12.25
N ALA A 104 11.48 28.95 -11.16
CA ALA A 104 12.20 27.68 -11.04
C ALA A 104 11.24 26.47 -11.10
N LEU A 105 10.09 26.54 -10.41
CA LEU A 105 9.06 25.50 -10.50
C LEU A 105 8.44 25.38 -11.89
N ALA A 106 8.20 26.51 -12.58
CA ALA A 106 7.70 26.51 -13.94
C ALA A 106 8.68 25.83 -14.91
N ARG A 107 9.98 26.12 -14.78
CA ARG A 107 11.04 25.43 -15.55
C ARG A 107 11.04 23.92 -15.29
N ARG A 108 11.09 23.50 -14.02
CA ARG A 108 11.04 22.07 -13.64
C ARG A 108 9.81 21.36 -14.20
N ARG A 109 8.63 22.00 -14.18
CA ARG A 109 7.41 21.44 -14.77
C ARG A 109 7.53 21.28 -16.28
N SER A 110 8.10 22.25 -16.98
CA SER A 110 8.38 22.17 -18.41
C SER A 110 9.36 21.05 -18.74
N ASP A 111 10.44 20.92 -17.97
CA ASP A 111 11.45 19.87 -18.16
C ASP A 111 10.83 18.48 -17.95
N LEU A 112 10.03 18.30 -16.89
CA LEU A 112 9.32 17.06 -16.64
C LEU A 112 8.31 16.75 -17.75
N ALA A 113 7.58 17.75 -18.27
CA ALA A 113 6.66 17.55 -19.39
C ALA A 113 7.41 17.13 -20.66
N SER A 114 8.58 17.71 -20.92
CA SER A 114 9.43 17.35 -22.06
C SER A 114 9.98 15.92 -21.94
N VAL A 115 10.53 15.55 -20.77
CA VAL A 115 11.08 14.21 -20.51
C VAL A 115 9.98 13.15 -20.52
N SER A 116 8.81 13.47 -19.97
CA SER A 116 7.68 12.53 -19.92
C SER A 116 6.89 12.44 -21.23
N ASN A 117 7.21 13.29 -22.22
CA ASN A 117 6.50 13.32 -23.48
C ASN A 117 6.57 11.96 -24.20
N GLY A 118 5.39 11.48 -24.61
CA GLY A 118 5.23 10.17 -25.25
C GLY A 118 5.50 8.95 -24.36
N LEU A 119 5.79 9.08 -23.06
CA LEU A 119 5.95 7.91 -22.19
C LEU A 119 4.67 7.10 -22.06
N ALA A 120 3.52 7.76 -21.90
CA ALA A 120 2.23 7.10 -21.80
C ALA A 120 1.89 6.34 -23.09
N GLU A 121 2.09 6.98 -24.25
CA GLU A 121 1.87 6.36 -25.56
C GLU A 121 2.80 5.15 -25.78
N ARG A 122 4.10 5.28 -25.48
CA ARG A 122 5.04 4.16 -25.55
C ARG A 122 4.65 3.00 -24.64
N ARG A 123 4.17 3.27 -23.42
CA ARG A 123 3.67 2.23 -22.50
C ARG A 123 2.46 1.51 -23.05
N VAL A 124 1.50 2.24 -23.65
CA VAL A 124 0.32 1.63 -24.29
C VAL A 124 0.75 0.75 -25.47
N MET A 125 1.67 1.22 -26.32
CA MET A 125 2.17 0.43 -27.45
C MET A 125 2.90 -0.83 -27.01
N GLN A 126 3.74 -0.73 -25.96
CA GLN A 126 4.40 -1.89 -25.37
C GLN A 126 3.39 -2.89 -24.79
N GLN A 127 2.37 -2.41 -24.09
CA GLN A 127 1.31 -3.27 -23.55
C GLN A 127 0.57 -3.99 -24.68
N GLN A 128 0.18 -3.28 -25.72
CA GLN A 128 -0.51 -3.87 -26.88
C GLN A 128 0.36 -4.92 -27.59
N GLU A 129 1.66 -4.70 -27.70
CA GLU A 129 2.58 -5.69 -28.28
C GLU A 129 2.69 -6.93 -27.40
N LEU A 130 2.79 -6.76 -26.08
CA LEU A 130 2.79 -7.86 -25.12
C LEU A 130 1.48 -8.65 -25.17
N ASP A 131 0.34 -7.97 -25.26
CA ASP A 131 -0.98 -8.61 -25.33
C ASP A 131 -1.11 -9.44 -26.62
N LYS A 132 -0.71 -8.88 -27.77
CA LYS A 132 -0.67 -9.60 -29.06
C LYS A 132 0.25 -10.83 -28.99
N SER A 133 1.45 -10.67 -28.44
CA SER A 133 2.40 -11.79 -28.32
C SER A 133 1.86 -12.90 -27.41
N THR A 134 1.21 -12.52 -26.30
CA THR A 134 0.59 -13.45 -25.35
C THR A 134 -0.57 -14.20 -26.01
N GLN A 135 -1.41 -13.49 -26.75
CA GLN A 135 -2.51 -14.08 -27.50
C GLN A 135 -2.04 -15.11 -28.53
N VAL A 136 -1.02 -14.78 -29.32
CA VAL A 136 -0.44 -15.72 -30.30
C VAL A 136 0.19 -16.93 -29.59
N ALA A 137 0.88 -16.72 -28.47
CA ALA A 137 1.47 -17.80 -27.69
C ALA A 137 0.40 -18.74 -27.10
N ARG A 138 -0.70 -18.19 -26.55
CA ARG A 138 -1.84 -18.95 -26.03
C ARG A 138 -2.50 -19.77 -27.13
N PHE A 139 -2.77 -19.17 -28.29
CA PHE A 139 -3.33 -19.86 -29.44
C PHE A 139 -2.47 -21.06 -29.87
N ARG A 140 -1.16 -20.84 -30.04
CA ARG A 140 -0.22 -21.91 -30.43
C ARG A 140 -0.12 -23.01 -29.37
N TRP A 141 -0.17 -22.64 -28.09
CA TRP A 141 -0.16 -23.61 -26.99
C TRP A 141 -1.44 -24.46 -27.00
N ALA A 142 -2.61 -23.83 -27.09
CA ALA A 142 -3.89 -24.53 -27.18
C ALA A 142 -3.92 -25.50 -28.37
N GLN A 143 -3.50 -25.05 -29.55
CA GLN A 143 -3.44 -25.90 -30.75
C GLN A 143 -2.51 -27.12 -30.55
N ARG A 144 -1.33 -26.93 -29.95
CA ARG A 144 -0.40 -28.04 -29.65
C ARG A 144 -0.94 -28.98 -28.59
N ALA A 145 -1.61 -28.45 -27.57
CA ALA A 145 -2.24 -29.24 -26.53
C ALA A 145 -3.33 -30.14 -27.12
N GLU A 146 -4.16 -29.58 -28.01
CA GLU A 146 -5.21 -30.32 -28.69
C GLU A 146 -4.64 -31.41 -29.61
N ALA A 147 -3.63 -31.10 -30.43
CA ALA A 147 -2.93 -32.10 -31.24
C ALA A 147 -2.32 -33.24 -30.38
N THR A 148 -1.76 -32.90 -29.22
CA THR A 148 -1.20 -33.88 -28.27
C THR A 148 -2.29 -34.74 -27.64
N ALA A 149 -3.43 -34.15 -27.27
CA ALA A 149 -4.57 -34.89 -26.74
C ALA A 149 -5.14 -35.86 -27.78
N ASN A 150 -5.32 -35.41 -29.02
CA ASN A 150 -5.86 -36.23 -30.11
C ASN A 150 -4.92 -37.38 -30.49
N THR A 151 -3.61 -37.14 -30.53
CA THR A 151 -2.64 -38.21 -30.77
C THR A 151 -2.63 -39.24 -29.64
N ARG A 152 -2.65 -38.82 -28.37
CA ARG A 152 -2.77 -39.73 -27.22
C ARG A 152 -4.05 -40.54 -27.27
N ALA A 153 -5.17 -39.90 -27.56
CA ALA A 153 -6.45 -40.57 -27.64
C ALA A 153 -6.49 -41.61 -28.76
N PHE A 154 -5.96 -41.27 -29.94
CA PHE A 154 -5.78 -42.23 -31.04
C PHE A 154 -4.93 -43.43 -30.60
N LEU A 155 -3.77 -43.20 -29.99
CA LEU A 155 -2.88 -44.28 -29.53
C LEU A 155 -3.55 -45.17 -28.48
N CYS A 156 -4.29 -44.59 -27.53
CA CYS A 156 -5.05 -45.35 -26.55
C CYS A 156 -6.15 -46.19 -27.22
N THR A 157 -6.87 -45.65 -28.20
CA THR A 157 -7.85 -46.42 -28.98
C THR A 157 -7.21 -47.56 -29.76
N GLN A 158 -6.03 -47.35 -30.38
CA GLN A 158 -5.32 -48.42 -31.07
C GLN A 158 -4.81 -49.49 -30.10
N ALA A 159 -4.30 -49.09 -28.93
CA ALA A 159 -3.90 -50.03 -27.89
C ALA A 159 -5.07 -50.91 -27.46
N ILE A 160 -6.23 -50.32 -27.19
CA ILE A 160 -7.48 -51.04 -26.88
C ILE A 160 -7.82 -52.09 -27.95
N ARG A 161 -7.71 -51.72 -29.23
CA ARG A 161 -7.96 -52.63 -30.37
C ARG A 161 -6.93 -53.76 -30.43
N LEU A 162 -5.64 -53.45 -30.22
CA LEU A 162 -4.55 -54.43 -30.22
C LEU A 162 -4.68 -55.45 -29.09
N TYR A 163 -5.04 -55.00 -27.88
CA TYR A 163 -5.33 -55.90 -26.75
C TYR A 163 -6.66 -56.66 -26.92
N GLY A 164 -7.40 -56.38 -27.99
CA GLY A 164 -8.61 -57.11 -28.35
C GLY A 164 -9.77 -56.84 -27.40
N LEU A 165 -9.85 -55.63 -26.81
CA LEU A 165 -10.98 -55.24 -26.00
C LEU A 165 -12.23 -55.10 -26.89
N LYS A 166 -13.28 -55.86 -26.59
CA LYS A 166 -14.54 -55.86 -27.34
C LYS A 166 -15.74 -55.80 -26.40
N ARG A 167 -16.80 -55.14 -26.87
CA ARG A 167 -18.14 -55.15 -26.27
C ARG A 167 -19.03 -56.08 -27.07
N THR A 168 -19.59 -57.09 -26.43
CA THR A 168 -20.62 -57.96 -26.99
C THR A 168 -21.90 -57.78 -26.19
N LYS A 169 -23.05 -57.89 -26.84
CA LYS A 169 -24.34 -57.89 -26.12
C LYS A 169 -24.58 -59.31 -25.61
N LYS A 170 -24.82 -59.47 -24.30
CA LYS A 170 -25.07 -60.79 -23.73
C LYS A 170 -26.45 -61.28 -24.18
N SER A 171 -26.50 -62.44 -24.82
CA SER A 171 -27.76 -63.01 -25.29
C SER A 171 -28.73 -63.23 -24.12
N GLY A 172 -29.96 -62.73 -24.24
CA GLY A 172 -30.99 -62.83 -23.19
C GLY A 172 -30.86 -61.83 -22.03
N SER A 173 -29.89 -60.92 -22.06
CA SER A 173 -29.72 -59.88 -21.05
C SER A 173 -29.58 -58.51 -21.73
N GLY A 174 -30.16 -57.46 -21.16
CA GLY A 174 -29.86 -56.08 -21.56
C GLY A 174 -28.41 -55.66 -21.24
N ARG A 175 -27.61 -56.54 -20.62
CA ARG A 175 -26.25 -56.25 -20.18
C ARG A 175 -25.23 -56.57 -21.26
N TYR A 176 -24.18 -55.76 -21.31
CA TYR A 176 -23.02 -55.99 -22.17
C TYR A 176 -22.03 -56.93 -21.48
N GLU A 177 -21.34 -57.75 -22.27
CA GLU A 177 -20.18 -58.52 -21.88
C GLU A 177 -18.93 -57.88 -22.51
N TYR A 178 -17.87 -57.78 -21.72
CA TYR A 178 -16.59 -57.23 -22.18
C TYR A 178 -15.59 -58.35 -22.29
N GLN A 179 -14.78 -58.34 -23.34
CA GLN A 179 -13.74 -59.35 -23.56
C GLN A 179 -12.42 -58.69 -23.91
N LEU A 180 -11.31 -59.13 -23.32
CA LEU A 180 -9.95 -58.77 -23.69
C LEU A 180 -9.27 -60.01 -24.28
N GLY A 181 -8.86 -59.97 -25.55
CA GLY A 181 -8.21 -61.13 -26.17
C GLY A 181 -9.02 -62.43 -26.09
N ARG A 182 -10.36 -62.34 -26.16
CA ARG A 182 -11.34 -63.44 -25.97
C ARG A 182 -11.52 -63.93 -24.52
N VAL A 183 -10.86 -63.31 -23.55
CA VAL A 183 -11.09 -63.56 -22.11
C VAL A 183 -12.15 -62.59 -21.60
N PRO A 184 -13.27 -63.03 -21.01
CA PRO A 184 -14.27 -62.13 -20.48
C PRO A 184 -13.70 -61.31 -19.32
N ILE A 185 -13.84 -59.99 -19.41
CA ILE A 185 -13.57 -59.07 -18.31
C ILE A 185 -14.76 -59.16 -17.38
N ILE A 186 -14.49 -59.51 -16.12
CA ILE A 186 -15.49 -59.55 -15.06
C ILE A 186 -16.08 -58.15 -14.90
N ASP A 187 -17.40 -58.06 -14.87
CA ASP A 187 -18.10 -56.83 -14.55
C ASP A 187 -17.79 -56.44 -13.09
N LEU A 188 -17.02 -55.37 -12.94
CA LEU A 188 -16.52 -54.89 -11.64
C LEU A 188 -17.64 -54.39 -10.72
N THR A 189 -18.84 -54.08 -11.27
CA THR A 189 -20.03 -53.78 -10.44
C THR A 189 -20.68 -55.03 -9.84
N SER A 190 -20.36 -56.22 -10.38
CA SER A 190 -20.80 -57.51 -9.84
C SER A 190 -19.78 -58.12 -8.87
N MET A 191 -18.56 -57.58 -8.79
CA MET A 191 -17.52 -58.08 -7.87
C MET A 191 -17.82 -57.84 -6.39
N ASP A 192 -18.76 -56.94 -6.07
CA ASP A 192 -19.26 -56.74 -4.71
C ASP A 192 -19.94 -58.01 -4.13
N SER A 193 -20.28 -58.96 -5.01
CA SER A 193 -20.94 -60.22 -4.65
C SER A 193 -20.03 -61.46 -4.69
N VAL A 194 -18.76 -61.31 -5.11
CA VAL A 194 -17.83 -62.45 -5.25
C VAL A 194 -16.81 -62.40 -4.12
N SER A 195 -16.96 -63.27 -3.11
CA SER A 195 -15.98 -63.43 -2.03
C SER A 195 -14.73 -64.14 -2.57
N VAL A 196 -13.70 -63.37 -2.94
CA VAL A 196 -12.36 -63.89 -3.24
C VAL A 196 -11.44 -63.60 -2.04
N GLY A 197 -10.75 -64.65 -1.56
CA GLY A 197 -10.14 -64.75 -0.24
C GLY A 197 -9.07 -63.73 0.17
N ASP A 198 -8.97 -63.60 1.50
CA ASP A 198 -8.05 -62.84 2.35
C ASP A 198 -8.14 -61.29 2.33
N SER A 199 -9.02 -60.84 3.22
CA SER A 199 -9.54 -59.50 3.47
C SER A 199 -8.57 -58.54 4.16
N SER A 200 -7.61 -57.99 3.43
CA SER A 200 -6.98 -56.72 3.88
C SER A 200 -6.61 -55.73 2.77
N ASN A 201 -6.79 -56.11 1.50
CA ASN A 201 -6.34 -55.32 0.34
C ASN A 201 -7.36 -55.21 -0.79
N PHE A 202 -8.52 -55.85 -0.67
CA PHE A 202 -9.47 -55.98 -1.78
C PHE A 202 -10.20 -54.67 -2.08
N ASP A 203 -10.50 -53.84 -1.07
CA ASP A 203 -11.16 -52.54 -1.26
C ASP A 203 -10.38 -51.61 -2.19
N ASP A 204 -9.05 -51.58 -2.12
CA ASP A 204 -8.22 -50.72 -2.98
C ASP A 204 -8.22 -51.22 -4.43
N ILE A 205 -8.17 -52.55 -4.63
CA ILE A 205 -8.26 -53.20 -5.93
C ILE A 205 -9.65 -52.98 -6.53
N CYS A 206 -10.70 -53.09 -5.72
CA CYS A 206 -12.08 -52.82 -6.12
C CYS A 206 -12.33 -51.34 -6.38
N ASN A 207 -11.70 -50.42 -5.65
CA ASN A 207 -11.82 -48.99 -5.89
C ASN A 207 -11.09 -48.59 -7.19
N MET A 208 -9.85 -49.03 -7.40
CA MET A 208 -9.15 -48.82 -8.67
C MET A 208 -9.87 -49.50 -9.83
N GLY A 209 -10.37 -50.72 -9.62
CA GLY A 209 -11.19 -51.45 -10.58
C GLY A 209 -12.46 -50.69 -10.92
N ARG A 210 -13.25 -50.26 -9.94
CA ARG A 210 -14.45 -49.44 -10.14
C ARG A 210 -14.14 -48.12 -10.84
N ASN A 211 -13.04 -47.45 -10.52
CA ASN A 211 -12.63 -46.23 -11.23
C ASN A 211 -12.29 -46.53 -12.69
N LEU A 212 -11.54 -47.60 -12.95
CA LEU A 212 -11.19 -48.04 -14.30
C LEU A 212 -12.44 -48.49 -15.09
N TYR A 213 -13.38 -49.15 -14.42
CA TYR A 213 -14.67 -49.53 -14.97
C TYR A 213 -15.49 -48.30 -15.34
N SER A 214 -15.69 -47.36 -14.41
CA SER A 214 -16.40 -46.10 -14.68
C SER A 214 -15.77 -45.33 -15.82
N PHE A 215 -14.44 -45.29 -15.89
CA PHE A 215 -13.68 -44.67 -16.96
C PHE A 215 -13.83 -45.39 -18.31
N LEU A 216 -13.82 -46.72 -18.31
CA LEU A 216 -14.02 -47.53 -19.52
C LEU A 216 -15.47 -47.46 -20.03
N MET A 217 -16.43 -47.48 -19.12
CA MET A 217 -17.86 -47.40 -19.45
C MET A 217 -18.25 -46.02 -19.93
N SER A 218 -17.73 -44.95 -19.33
CA SER A 218 -17.94 -43.60 -19.83
C SER A 218 -17.34 -43.42 -21.22
N ALA A 219 -16.12 -43.93 -21.46
CA ALA A 219 -15.50 -43.92 -22.80
C ALA A 219 -16.31 -44.68 -23.87
N GLN A 220 -17.17 -45.62 -23.45
CA GLN A 220 -17.86 -46.55 -24.33
C GLN A 220 -19.37 -46.29 -24.48
N ALA A 221 -20.00 -45.57 -23.55
CA ALA A 221 -21.31 -44.93 -23.76
C ALA A 221 -21.29 -44.04 -25.01
N HIS A 222 -20.09 -43.60 -25.41
CA HIS A 222 -19.82 -42.81 -26.60
C HIS A 222 -19.12 -43.62 -27.72
N ASP A 223 -19.19 -44.97 -27.69
CA ASP A 223 -18.69 -45.89 -28.73
C ASP A 223 -17.18 -45.79 -29.07
N PHE A 224 -16.34 -45.23 -28.19
CA PHE A 224 -14.97 -44.82 -28.52
C PHE A 224 -14.88 -43.91 -29.76
N ASN A 225 -16.02 -43.34 -30.16
CA ASN A 225 -16.13 -42.32 -31.18
C ASN A 225 -15.81 -40.98 -30.53
N PRO A 226 -15.15 -40.07 -31.28
CA PRO A 226 -14.82 -38.76 -30.76
C PRO A 226 -16.09 -38.07 -30.27
N ILE A 227 -16.10 -37.71 -28.98
CA ILE A 227 -17.17 -36.93 -28.37
C ILE A 227 -16.97 -35.49 -28.83
N ASN A 228 -18.07 -34.77 -28.97
CA ASN A 228 -17.98 -33.33 -29.09
C ASN A 228 -17.58 -32.74 -27.73
N VAL A 229 -16.28 -32.55 -27.53
CA VAL A 229 -15.73 -31.98 -26.31
C VAL A 229 -15.66 -30.48 -26.51
N LYS A 230 -16.31 -29.74 -25.61
CA LYS A 230 -16.10 -28.30 -25.53
C LYS A 230 -14.66 -28.07 -25.15
N VAL A 231 -13.88 -27.56 -26.09
CA VAL A 231 -12.49 -27.19 -25.86
C VAL A 231 -12.46 -25.69 -25.68
N PRO A 232 -11.67 -25.18 -24.71
CA PRO A 232 -11.25 -23.79 -24.72
C PRO A 232 -10.44 -23.53 -25.99
N GLY A 233 -11.14 -23.18 -27.06
CA GLY A 233 -10.57 -22.66 -28.29
C GLY A 233 -10.14 -21.22 -28.04
N TRP A 234 -9.08 -20.80 -28.72
CA TRP A 234 -8.68 -19.41 -28.74
C TRP A 234 -8.93 -18.91 -30.15
N GLY A 235 -9.83 -17.95 -30.31
CA GLY A 235 -10.04 -17.31 -31.60
C GLY A 235 -8.76 -16.61 -32.08
N PRO A 236 -8.68 -16.25 -33.37
CA PRO A 236 -7.57 -15.44 -33.88
C PRO A 236 -7.40 -14.12 -33.12
N ASN A 237 -8.47 -13.65 -32.44
CA ASN A 237 -8.52 -12.46 -31.60
C ASN A 237 -8.24 -12.71 -30.11
N GLY A 238 -7.86 -13.93 -29.71
CA GLY A 238 -7.52 -14.25 -28.32
C GLY A 238 -8.72 -14.35 -27.38
N GLU A 239 -9.93 -14.29 -27.93
CA GLU A 239 -11.15 -14.60 -27.20
C GLU A 239 -11.24 -16.12 -26.99
N GLU A 240 -11.68 -16.51 -25.80
CA GLU A 240 -11.97 -17.90 -25.49
C GLU A 240 -13.26 -18.28 -26.24
N VAL A 241 -13.10 -19.07 -27.28
CA VAL A 241 -14.19 -19.59 -28.09
C VAL A 241 -14.38 -21.03 -27.66
N GLU A 242 -15.57 -21.39 -27.20
CA GLU A 242 -15.92 -22.81 -27.04
C GLU A 242 -15.94 -23.43 -28.44
N ASP A 243 -14.86 -24.14 -28.80
CA ASP A 243 -14.81 -24.90 -30.03
C ASP A 243 -15.21 -26.34 -29.72
N GLU A 244 -16.13 -26.83 -30.53
CA GLU A 244 -16.68 -28.17 -30.43
C GLU A 244 -15.70 -29.12 -31.12
N SER A 245 -14.66 -29.55 -30.39
CA SER A 245 -13.67 -30.47 -30.94
C SER A 245 -14.10 -31.91 -30.76
N GLN A 246 -14.06 -32.66 -31.85
CA GLN A 246 -14.25 -34.11 -31.86
C GLN A 246 -13.05 -34.81 -31.19
N GLY A 247 -13.11 -34.95 -29.86
CA GLY A 247 -12.06 -35.53 -29.03
C GLY A 247 -12.52 -36.79 -28.28
N ASN A 248 -11.67 -37.82 -28.25
CA ASN A 248 -11.87 -38.97 -27.36
C ASN A 248 -11.36 -38.59 -25.94
N TRP A 249 -12.17 -38.83 -24.90
CA TRP A 249 -11.78 -38.54 -23.50
C TRP A 249 -10.60 -39.38 -23.01
N LEU A 250 -10.44 -40.58 -23.58
CA LEU A 250 -9.38 -41.51 -23.24
C LEU A 250 -8.01 -40.93 -23.63
N GLY A 251 -7.12 -40.71 -22.66
CA GLY A 251 -5.78 -40.18 -22.91
C GLY A 251 -5.71 -38.65 -23.10
N ARG A 252 -6.85 -37.94 -23.06
CA ARG A 252 -6.94 -36.48 -23.14
C ARG A 252 -6.33 -35.82 -21.90
N PHE A 253 -6.77 -36.23 -20.71
CA PHE A 253 -6.22 -35.74 -19.45
C PHE A 253 -4.93 -36.48 -19.07
N SER A 254 -3.95 -35.74 -18.55
CA SER A 254 -2.66 -36.28 -18.15
C SER A 254 -2.10 -35.53 -16.95
N HIS A 255 -1.47 -36.26 -16.03
CA HIS A 255 -0.82 -35.70 -14.84
C HIS A 255 0.38 -34.79 -15.19
N GLY A 256 1.04 -35.04 -16.33
CA GLY A 256 2.18 -34.25 -16.81
C GLY A 256 1.81 -33.21 -17.88
N GLY A 257 0.52 -33.05 -18.20
CA GLY A 257 0.04 -32.02 -19.11
C GLY A 257 -0.30 -30.74 -18.36
N THR A 258 0.05 -29.58 -18.92
CA THR A 258 -0.31 -28.27 -18.34
C THR A 258 -1.67 -27.76 -18.80
N PHE A 259 -2.12 -28.15 -20.00
CA PHE A 259 -3.41 -27.72 -20.58
C PHE A 259 -4.56 -28.65 -20.14
N TYR A 260 -4.43 -29.96 -20.42
CA TYR A 260 -5.35 -31.01 -19.94
C TYR A 260 -4.83 -31.69 -18.68
N PHE A 261 -4.58 -30.88 -17.64
CA PHE A 261 -4.18 -31.38 -16.32
C PHE A 261 -5.39 -31.93 -15.56
N LEU A 262 -5.24 -33.03 -14.82
CA LEU A 262 -6.34 -33.62 -14.04
C LEU A 262 -6.91 -32.72 -12.93
N GLY A 263 -6.14 -31.72 -12.47
CA GLY A 263 -6.60 -30.75 -11.47
C GLY A 263 -7.28 -29.50 -12.05
N ASN A 264 -7.49 -29.40 -13.36
CA ASN A 264 -8.35 -28.35 -13.92
C ASN A 264 -9.83 -28.67 -13.63
N TYR A 265 -10.75 -27.73 -13.87
CA TYR A 265 -12.16 -27.93 -13.50
C TYR A 265 -12.77 -29.17 -14.16
N GLU A 266 -12.53 -29.40 -15.45
CA GLU A 266 -13.03 -30.57 -16.19
C GLU A 266 -12.42 -31.88 -15.70
N GLY A 267 -11.13 -31.86 -15.41
CA GLY A 267 -10.37 -32.99 -14.90
C GLY A 267 -10.83 -33.36 -13.50
N THR A 268 -11.05 -32.36 -12.63
CA THR A 268 -11.59 -32.59 -11.28
C THR A 268 -13.03 -33.10 -11.32
N ASP A 269 -13.84 -32.67 -12.28
CA ASP A 269 -15.19 -33.19 -12.50
C ASP A 269 -15.14 -34.65 -12.99
N LEU A 270 -14.23 -34.95 -13.93
CA LEU A 270 -13.97 -36.31 -14.42
C LEU A 270 -13.56 -37.26 -13.30
N VAL A 271 -12.61 -36.85 -12.45
CA VAL A 271 -12.13 -37.70 -11.35
C VAL A 271 -12.95 -37.58 -10.07
N ARG A 272 -14.02 -36.76 -10.04
CA ARG A 272 -14.85 -36.57 -8.82
C ARG A 272 -15.48 -37.88 -8.35
N SER A 273 -15.82 -38.76 -9.29
CA SER A 273 -16.38 -40.08 -8.99
C SER A 273 -15.33 -41.12 -8.59
N PHE A 274 -14.03 -40.80 -8.74
CA PHE A 274 -12.96 -41.75 -8.49
C PHE A 274 -12.71 -41.87 -6.99
N LYS A 275 -12.85 -43.09 -6.48
CA LYS A 275 -12.50 -43.41 -5.10
C LYS A 275 -11.06 -43.89 -5.08
N LEU A 276 -10.15 -43.09 -4.52
CA LEU A 276 -8.78 -43.54 -4.28
C LEU A 276 -8.64 -44.03 -2.84
N PRO A 277 -7.74 -45.00 -2.57
CA PRO A 277 -7.37 -45.35 -1.21
C PRO A 277 -6.93 -44.08 -0.45
N SER A 278 -7.25 -44.01 0.85
CA SER A 278 -6.83 -42.86 1.67
C SER A 278 -5.32 -42.64 1.53
N PRO A 279 -4.85 -41.41 1.26
CA PRO A 279 -3.42 -41.10 1.12
C PRO A 279 -2.60 -41.57 2.33
N MET A 280 -3.18 -41.54 3.53
CA MET A 280 -2.55 -42.07 4.75
C MET A 280 -2.38 -43.58 4.69
N LYS A 281 -3.40 -44.32 4.25
CA LYS A 281 -3.31 -45.79 4.07
C LYS A 281 -2.28 -46.16 3.01
N LEU A 282 -2.16 -45.38 1.93
CA LEU A 282 -1.13 -45.55 0.90
C LEU A 282 0.27 -45.30 1.46
N ALA A 283 0.47 -44.21 2.19
CA ALA A 283 1.74 -43.89 2.83
C ALA A 283 2.15 -44.96 3.85
N ASP A 284 1.21 -45.45 4.67
CA ASP A 284 1.47 -46.51 5.65
C ASP A 284 1.82 -47.84 4.98
N LYS A 285 1.12 -48.21 3.89
CA LYS A 285 1.44 -49.42 3.10
C LYS A 285 2.79 -49.32 2.42
N LEU A 286 3.10 -48.16 1.82
CA LEU A 286 4.39 -47.89 1.20
C LEU A 286 5.50 -47.97 2.25
N LYS A 287 5.31 -47.34 3.41
CA LYS A 287 6.24 -47.38 4.53
C LYS A 287 6.42 -48.82 5.04
N LYS A 288 5.35 -49.60 5.20
CA LYS A 288 5.42 -51.01 5.60
C LYS A 288 6.20 -51.87 4.60
N LYS A 289 6.00 -51.64 3.29
CA LYS A 289 6.73 -52.33 2.22
C LYS A 289 8.20 -51.92 2.19
N LEU A 290 8.50 -50.62 2.27
CA LEU A 290 9.87 -50.12 2.32
C LEU A 290 10.63 -50.60 3.56
N ILE A 291 9.96 -50.72 4.71
CA ILE A 291 10.56 -51.29 5.93
C ILE A 291 10.74 -52.81 5.81
N GLY A 292 9.82 -53.52 5.15
CA GLY A 292 9.92 -54.96 4.94
C GLY A 292 10.95 -55.37 3.88
N ASP A 293 11.14 -54.55 2.85
CA ASP A 293 12.13 -54.74 1.78
C ASP A 293 13.48 -54.08 2.11
N ALA A 294 13.57 -53.34 3.23
CA ALA A 294 14.85 -52.87 3.72
C ALA A 294 15.70 -54.10 4.07
N PRO A 295 16.84 -54.35 3.38
CA PRO A 295 17.78 -55.35 3.85
C PRO A 295 18.06 -55.05 5.31
N ALA A 296 18.08 -56.08 6.17
CA ALA A 296 18.38 -55.92 7.59
C ALA A 296 19.54 -54.94 7.71
N PRO A 297 19.35 -53.76 8.34
CA PRO A 297 20.35 -52.73 8.25
C PRO A 297 21.65 -53.32 8.78
N ASP A 298 22.68 -53.35 7.94
CA ASP A 298 24.03 -53.82 8.31
C ASP A 298 24.65 -52.92 9.39
N TRP A 299 23.91 -51.94 9.89
CA TRP A 299 24.28 -50.98 10.89
C TRP A 299 23.25 -50.98 12.04
N GLU A 300 23.75 -51.04 13.27
CA GLU A 300 22.93 -50.90 14.48
C GLU A 300 23.25 -49.55 15.12
N VAL A 301 22.22 -48.86 15.62
CA VAL A 301 22.40 -47.62 16.40
C VAL A 301 22.86 -48.04 17.79
N LEU A 302 24.05 -47.61 18.18
CA LEU A 302 24.59 -47.93 19.50
C LEU A 302 23.97 -47.01 20.56
N ASP A 303 23.58 -47.59 21.69
CA ASP A 303 23.20 -46.83 22.88
C ASP A 303 24.45 -46.20 23.54
N ASP A 304 24.27 -45.05 24.19
CA ASP A 304 25.35 -44.27 24.82
C ASP A 304 26.16 -45.09 25.85
N ASP A 305 25.57 -46.15 26.40
CA ASP A 305 26.19 -47.04 27.38
C ASP A 305 27.24 -48.00 26.77
N ALA A 306 27.23 -48.21 25.45
CA ALA A 306 28.14 -49.14 24.76
C ALA A 306 29.61 -48.66 24.73
N TRP A 307 29.87 -47.42 25.16
CA TRP A 307 31.20 -46.82 25.26
C TRP A 307 31.63 -46.53 26.70
N LYS A 308 30.92 -47.02 27.71
CA LYS A 308 31.42 -46.93 29.08
C LYS A 308 32.70 -47.76 29.18
N ILE A 309 33.82 -47.07 29.26
CA ILE A 309 35.12 -47.64 29.54
C ILE A 309 34.98 -48.33 30.89
N GLU A 310 35.06 -49.65 30.90
CA GLU A 310 35.18 -50.42 32.13
C GLU A 310 36.46 -49.96 32.83
N ASP A 311 36.33 -49.37 34.02
CA ASP A 311 37.48 -49.01 34.85
C ASP A 311 38.28 -50.28 35.12
N LEU A 312 39.51 -50.30 34.61
CA LEU A 312 40.48 -51.37 34.79
C LEU A 312 40.76 -51.61 36.28
N PRO A 313 40.99 -52.87 36.69
CA PRO A 313 41.06 -53.26 38.09
C PRO A 313 42.39 -52.79 38.70
N GLY A 314 42.32 -51.91 39.70
CA GLY A 314 43.50 -51.61 40.52
C GLY A 314 43.50 -50.27 41.24
N THR A 315 42.57 -50.05 42.17
CA THR A 315 42.79 -49.15 43.31
C THR A 315 41.97 -49.63 44.53
N ASP A 316 42.68 -49.86 45.64
CA ASP A 316 42.18 -50.53 46.84
C ASP A 316 41.07 -49.76 47.59
N PRO A 317 40.16 -50.47 48.29
CA PRO A 317 39.03 -49.89 49.01
C PRO A 317 39.36 -49.71 50.50
N SER A 318 39.40 -48.47 50.99
CA SER A 318 39.25 -48.21 52.42
C SER A 318 38.87 -46.75 52.69
N ALA A 319 37.59 -46.50 52.98
CA ALA A 319 37.14 -45.81 54.19
C ALA A 319 35.69 -45.31 54.04
N ALA A 320 34.85 -45.82 54.95
CA ALA A 320 33.69 -45.17 55.55
C ALA A 320 32.54 -44.69 54.64
N ASN A 321 31.46 -45.46 54.52
CA ASN A 321 30.26 -45.41 55.39
C ASN A 321 29.67 -44.00 55.60
N ALA A 322 28.49 -43.76 55.00
CA ALA A 322 27.29 -43.44 55.78
C ALA A 322 26.01 -43.76 54.99
N ARG A 323 25.22 -44.63 55.60
CA ARG A 323 23.84 -45.03 55.28
C ARG A 323 22.89 -43.82 55.19
N ASN A 324 21.86 -43.91 54.34
CA ASN A 324 20.42 -43.97 54.72
C ASN A 324 19.57 -44.09 53.44
N VAL A 325 18.97 -45.26 53.16
CA VAL A 325 17.64 -45.76 53.59
C VAL A 325 16.49 -45.29 52.69
N ALA A 326 15.89 -46.28 52.01
CA ALA A 326 14.52 -46.43 51.47
C ALA A 326 13.99 -45.36 50.48
N ASP A 327 13.33 -45.69 49.38
CA ASP A 327 12.21 -46.63 49.32
C ASP A 327 12.00 -47.21 47.90
N LYS A 328 11.45 -48.42 47.85
CA LYS A 328 11.06 -49.14 46.62
C LYS A 328 9.63 -48.75 46.25
N SER A 329 9.37 -48.47 44.97
CA SER A 329 8.42 -49.22 44.11
C SER A 329 8.07 -48.44 42.82
N PRO A 330 7.61 -49.15 41.77
CA PRO A 330 7.73 -48.74 40.38
C PRO A 330 6.40 -48.21 39.81
N ASP A 331 6.46 -47.26 38.87
CA ASP A 331 5.72 -47.38 37.59
C ASP A 331 5.90 -46.14 36.69
N VAL A 332 6.33 -46.43 35.46
CA VAL A 332 5.82 -45.91 34.18
C VAL A 332 5.49 -44.42 34.08
N LYS A 333 6.33 -43.69 33.33
CA LYS A 333 5.92 -42.97 32.11
C LYS A 333 7.15 -42.36 31.41
N SER A 334 7.59 -43.03 30.35
CA SER A 334 8.51 -42.47 29.37
C SER A 334 7.83 -41.34 28.59
N THR A 335 8.27 -40.11 28.81
CA THR A 335 8.07 -39.01 27.87
C THR A 335 9.29 -38.90 26.94
N PRO A 336 9.10 -38.54 25.66
CA PRO A 336 10.17 -38.56 24.67
C PRO A 336 10.99 -37.26 24.77
N ARG A 337 12.26 -37.37 25.15
CA ARG A 337 13.29 -36.36 24.84
C ARG A 337 14.05 -36.90 23.63
N SER A 338 13.78 -36.42 22.42
CA SER A 338 14.36 -35.20 21.84
C SER A 338 15.87 -35.11 22.07
N GLY A 339 16.61 -35.59 21.06
CA GLY A 339 17.92 -35.08 20.69
C GLY A 339 19.13 -35.73 21.34
N THR A 340 19.53 -36.91 20.84
CA THR A 340 20.95 -37.28 20.79
C THR A 340 21.24 -38.00 19.47
N ASN A 341 22.33 -37.58 18.81
CA ASN A 341 22.78 -38.11 17.53
C ASN A 341 23.35 -39.52 17.75
N GLY A 342 22.52 -40.55 17.57
CA GLY A 342 22.97 -41.94 17.55
C GLY A 342 23.85 -42.19 16.32
N TRP A 343 25.12 -42.55 16.55
CA TRP A 343 26.05 -42.88 15.48
C TRP A 343 25.89 -44.35 15.08
N THR A 344 25.86 -44.63 13.77
CA THR A 344 25.65 -45.97 13.21
C THR A 344 26.98 -46.71 13.03
N LYS A 345 27.07 -47.96 13.52
CA LYS A 345 28.25 -48.83 13.32
C LYS A 345 27.90 -50.01 12.43
N VAL A 346 28.66 -50.23 11.36
CA VAL A 346 28.50 -51.37 10.45
C VAL A 346 28.97 -52.66 11.14
N LYS A 347 28.15 -53.70 11.10
CA LYS A 347 28.48 -55.04 11.60
C LYS A 347 29.61 -55.61 10.73
N HIS A 348 30.74 -55.94 11.35
CA HIS A 348 31.78 -56.70 10.68
C HIS A 348 31.25 -58.12 10.42
N ARG A 349 31.30 -58.57 9.16
CA ARG A 349 31.00 -59.96 8.78
C ARG A 349 32.09 -60.91 9.25
#